data_AF-A0A7L8GF96-F1
#
_entry.id   AF-A0A7L8GF96-F1
#
_cell.length_a   1.000
_cell.length_b   1.000
_cell.length_c   1.000
_cell.angle_alpha   90.00
_cell.angle_beta   90.00
_cell.angle_gamma   90.00
#
_symmetry.space_group_name_H-M   'P 1'
#
loop_
_entity.id
_entity.type
_entity.pdbx_description
1 polymer ?
#
loop_
_entity_poly.entity_id
_entity_poly.type
_entity_poly.pdbx_seq_one_letter_code
_entity_poly.pdbx_strand_id
1 'polypeptide(L)' 'PFLFWYVEVINKCTFLSMLLVMTVQKLLPIVMMSYILCSIMYKILFILVSFNALMGAILGLNQTMIKKIMALSSVVHM' A
#
# COMPACT_ATOMS: atom_id res chain seq x y z
N PRO A 1 -8.33 3.35 1.89
CA PRO A 1 -8.71 4.78 1.73
C PRO A 1 -7.54 5.77 1.57
N PHE A 2 -6.31 5.43 1.97
CA PHE A 2 -5.12 6.31 1.83
C PHE A 2 -4.28 6.03 0.57
N LEU A 3 -4.89 5.44 -0.48
CA LEU A 3 -4.19 5.00 -1.69
C LEU A 3 -3.69 6.15 -2.58
N PHE A 4 -4.46 7.24 -2.68
CA PHE A 4 -4.25 8.26 -3.72
C PHE A 4 -2.90 8.98 -3.60
N TRP A 5 -2.55 9.41 -2.39
CA TRP A 5 -1.27 10.07 -2.13
C TRP A 5 -0.08 9.19 -2.54
N TYR A 6 -0.14 7.89 -2.20
CA TYR A 6 0.94 6.94 -2.48
C TYR A 6 1.18 6.77 -3.99
N VAL A 7 0.11 6.65 -4.79
CA VAL A 7 0.21 6.51 -6.25
C VAL A 7 0.77 7.77 -6.89
N GLU A 8 0.37 8.95 -6.42
CA GLU A 8 0.87 10.22 -6.96
C GLU A 8 2.35 10.47 -6.64
N VAL A 9 2.79 10.13 -5.41
CA VAL A 9 4.20 10.26 -5.01
C VAL A 9 5.08 9.33 -5.83
N ILE A 10 4.72 8.05 -5.97
CA ILE A 10 5.50 7.09 -6.75
C ILE A 10 5.61 7.48 -8.22
N ASN A 11 4.55 8.06 -8.79
CA ASN A 11 4.58 8.49 -10.19
C ASN A 11 5.62 9.60 -10.43
N LYS A 12 5.82 10.49 -9.45
CA LYS A 12 6.78 11.61 -9.51
C LYS A 12 8.20 11.23 -9.08
N CYS A 13 8.38 10.11 -8.38
CA CYS A 13 9.67 9.63 -7.89
C CYS A 13 10.56 9.00 -8.98
N THR A 14 11.87 9.00 -8.74
CA THR A 14 12.86 8.20 -9.51
C THR A 14 12.69 6.70 -9.21
N PHE A 15 13.19 5.82 -10.08
CA PHE A 15 13.08 4.37 -9.86
C PHE A 15 13.72 3.90 -8.55
N LEU A 16 14.88 4.45 -8.19
CA LEU A 16 15.55 4.10 -6.93
C LEU A 16 14.74 4.52 -5.70
N SER A 17 14.22 5.75 -5.70
CA SER A 17 13.40 6.24 -4.58
C SER A 17 12.08 5.47 -4.47
N MET A 18 11.46 5.14 -5.61
CA MET A 18 10.29 4.27 -5.65
C MET A 18 10.57 2.90 -4.98
N LEU A 19 11.68 2.24 -5.33
CA LEU A 19 12.05 0.95 -4.73
C LEU A 19 12.23 1.05 -3.22
N LEU A 20 12.89 2.10 -2.73
CA LEU A 20 13.09 2.33 -1.29
C LEU A 20 11.76 2.54 -0.56
N VAL A 21 10.85 3.31 -1.14
CA VAL A 21 9.50 3.56 -0.57
C VAL A 21 8.67 2.28 -0.56
N MET A 22 8.75 1.46 -1.62
CA MET A 22 8.00 0.21 -1.73
C MET A 22 8.53 -0.91 -0.84
N THR A 23 9.78 -0.85 -0.35
CA THR A 23 10.41 -1.93 0.40
C THR A 23 10.78 -1.49 1.83
N VAL A 24 11.81 -0.66 1.96
CA VAL A 24 12.42 -0.32 3.24
C VAL A 24 11.46 0.48 4.13
N GLN A 25 10.73 1.46 3.57
CA GLN A 25 9.81 2.28 4.36
C GLN A 25 8.61 1.51 4.91
N LYS A 26 8.27 0.36 4.31
CA LYS A 26 7.17 -0.49 4.75
C LYS A 26 7.54 -1.39 5.94
N LEU A 27 8.82 -1.66 6.16
CA LEU A 27 9.27 -2.59 7.22
C LEU A 27 8.98 -2.09 8.63
N LEU A 28 9.34 -0.83 8.94
CA LEU A 28 9.16 -0.28 10.29
C LEU A 28 7.70 -0.33 10.76
N PRO A 29 6.72 0.14 9.96
CA PRO A 29 5.31 0.08 10.34
C PRO A 29 4.80 -1.35 10.56
N ILE A 30 5.19 -2.31 9.73
CA ILE A 30 4.79 -3.73 9.89
C ILE A 30 5.30 -4.27 11.23
N VAL A 31 6.57 -4.01 11.56
CA VAL A 31 7.17 -4.46 12.80
C VAL A 31 6.48 -3.82 14.00
N MET A 32 6.21 -2.51 13.98
CA MET A 32 5.49 -1.85 15.07
C MET A 32 4.07 -2.39 15.24
N MET A 33 3.35 -2.65 14.14
CA MET A 33 2.01 -3.25 14.21
C MET A 33 2.05 -4.64 14.85
N SER A 34 3.08 -5.45 14.57
CA SER A 34 3.21 -6.79 15.15
C SER A 34 3.23 -6.82 16.68
N TYR A 35 3.77 -5.76 17.33
CA TYR A 35 3.86 -5.68 18.79
C TYR A 35 2.61 -5.13 19.49
N ILE A 36 1.77 -4.37 18.78
CA ILE A 36 0.66 -3.58 19.38
C ILE A 36 -0.71 -4.25 19.13
N LEU A 37 -0.74 -5.36 18.40
CA LEU A 37 -1.98 -6.01 17.97
C LEU A 37 -2.82 -6.58 19.15
N CYS A 38 -3.95 -5.93 19.41
CA CYS A 38 -4.99 -6.37 20.34
C CYS A 38 -6.26 -6.85 19.59
N SER A 39 -7.09 -7.71 20.22
CA SER A 39 -8.29 -8.34 19.63
C SER A 39 -9.25 -7.35 18.94
N ILE A 40 -9.47 -6.16 19.53
CA ILE A 40 -10.31 -5.11 18.92
C ILE A 40 -9.69 -4.57 17.61
N MET A 41 -8.36 -4.44 17.56
CA MET A 41 -7.66 -3.90 16.40
C MET A 41 -7.67 -4.86 15.21
N TYR A 42 -7.68 -6.18 15.47
CA TYR A 42 -7.78 -7.18 14.41
C TYR A 42 -9.05 -7.05 13.56
N LYS A 43 -10.22 -6.80 14.19
CA LYS A 43 -11.49 -6.63 13.46
C LYS A 43 -11.45 -5.41 12.54
N ILE A 44 -10.92 -4.29 13.05
CA ILE A 44 -10.80 -3.04 12.28
C ILE A 44 -9.81 -3.22 11.14
N LEU A 45 -8.66 -3.85 11.40
CA LEU A 45 -7.64 -4.15 10.40
C LEU A 45 -8.18 -5.04 9.28
N PHE A 46 -8.98 -6.06 9.60
CA PHE A 46 -9.56 -6.93 8.58
C PHE A 46 -10.47 -6.17 7.61
N ILE A 47 -11.29 -5.25 8.12
CA ILE A 47 -12.15 -4.38 7.31
C ILE A 47 -11.30 -3.44 6.44
N LEU A 48 -10.22 -2.87 7.00
CA LEU A 48 -9.33 -1.98 6.27
C LEU A 48 -8.56 -2.68 5.15
N VAL A 49 -8.02 -3.87 5.40
CA VAL A 49 -7.25 -4.66 4.42
C VAL A 49 -8.17 -5.11 3.27
N SER A 50 -9.35 -5.64 3.58
CA SER A 50 -10.33 -6.04 2.55
C SER A 50 -10.77 -4.87 1.68
N PHE A 51 -11.02 -3.70 2.29
CA PHE A 51 -11.35 -2.49 1.53
C PHE A 51 -10.19 -1.98 0.67
N ASN A 52 -8.95 -2.01 1.18
CA ASN A 52 -7.77 -1.59 0.41
C ASN A 52 -7.50 -2.54 -0.77
N ALA A 53 -7.65 -3.85 -0.58
CA ALA A 53 -7.46 -4.83 -1.65
C ALA A 53 -8.46 -4.63 -2.79
N LEU A 54 -9.75 -4.43 -2.46
CA LEU A 54 -10.80 -4.15 -3.44
C LEU A 54 -10.52 -2.85 -4.22
N MET A 55 -10.22 -1.76 -3.51
CA MET A 55 -9.92 -0.48 -4.15
C MET A 55 -8.65 -0.53 -5.01
N GLY A 56 -7.59 -1.19 -4.53
CA GLY A 56 -6.33 -1.34 -5.26
C GLY A 56 -6.48 -2.14 -6.55
N ALA A 57 -7.26 -3.22 -6.52
CA ALA A 57 -7.53 -4.05 -7.69
C ALA A 57 -8.32 -3.28 -8.76
N ILE A 58 -9.41 -2.60 -8.36
CA ILE A 58 -10.26 -1.84 -9.29
C ILE A 58 -9.48 -0.68 -9.92
N LEU A 59 -8.74 0.07 -9.11
CA LEU A 59 -7.95 1.20 -9.59
C LEU A 59 -6.77 0.76 -10.48
N GLY A 60 -6.24 -0.45 -10.27
CA GLY A 60 -5.11 -1.01 -11.01
C GLY A 60 -5.42 -1.36 -12.46
N LEU A 61 -6.65 -1.81 -12.74
CA LEU A 61 -7.06 -2.25 -14.08
C LEU A 61 -7.00 -1.12 -15.13
N ASN A 62 -7.18 0.14 -14.71
CA ASN A 62 -7.24 1.29 -15.62
C ASN A 62 -5.92 2.09 -15.69
N GLN A 63 -4.81 1.57 -15.17
CA GLN A 63 -3.51 2.25 -15.23
C GLN A 63 -2.64 1.72 -16.36
N THR A 64 -2.07 2.62 -17.16
CA THR A 64 -1.11 2.30 -18.23
C THR A 64 0.35 2.52 -17.81
N MET A 65 0.59 3.36 -16.79
CA MET A 65 1.93 3.70 -16.33
C MET A 65 2.48 2.62 -15.38
N ILE A 66 3.62 2.02 -15.74
CA ILE A 66 4.27 0.93 -14.97
C ILE A 66 4.46 1.30 -13.49
N LYS A 67 4.90 2.53 -13.19
CA LYS A 67 5.08 3.01 -11.80
C LYS A 67 3.79 2.97 -10.99
N LYS A 68 2.65 3.36 -11.58
CA LYS A 68 1.35 3.36 -10.92
C LYS A 68 0.82 1.93 -10.74
N ILE A 69 1.06 1.05 -11.70
CA ILE A 69 0.71 -0.37 -11.59
C ILE A 69 1.47 -1.00 -10.42
N MET A 70 2.80 -0.77 -10.32
CA MET A 70 3.62 -1.25 -9.21
C MET A 70 3.20 -0.65 -7.86
N ALA A 71 2.80 0.63 -7.83
CA ALA A 71 2.25 1.23 -6.63
C ALA A 71 1.00 0.48 -6.17
N LEU A 72 0.03 0.27 -7.07
CA LEU A 72 -1.25 -0.36 -6.73
C LEU A 72 -1.09 -1.83 -6.35
N SER A 73 -0.23 -2.61 -7.02
CA SER A 73 0.07 -3.99 -6.62
C SER A 73 0.64 -4.05 -5.21
N SER A 74 1.53 -3.12 -4.86
CA SER A 74 2.12 -3.04 -3.53
C SER A 74 1.12 -2.63 -2.43
N VAL A 75 -0.02 -2.03 -2.79
CA VAL A 75 -1.10 -1.74 -1.83
C VAL A 75 -2.06 -2.93 -1.71
N VAL A 76 -2.28 -3.70 -2.79
CA VAL A 76 -3.07 -4.93 -2.72
C VAL A 76 -2.40 -5.99 -1.82
N HIS A 77 -1.07 -6.05 -1.83
CA HIS A 77 -0.32 -6.95 -0.95
C HIS A 77 -0.18 -6.49 0.51
N MET A 78 -0.62 -5.27 0.84
CA MET A 78 -0.47 -4.64 2.17
C MET A 78 -1.77 -4.70 2.96
#